data_AF-A0A7X9BC74-F1
#
_entry.id   AF-A0A7X9BC74-F1
#
_cell.length_a   1.000
_cell.length_b   1.000
_cell.length_c   1.000
_cell.angle_alpha   90.00
_cell.angle_beta   90.00
_cell.angle_gamma   90.00
#
_symmetry.space_group_name_H-M   'P 1'
#
loop_
_entity.id
_entity.type
_entity.pdbx_description
1 polymer ?
#
loop_
_entity_poly.entity_id
_entity_poly.type
_entity_poly.pdbx_seq_one_letter_code
_entity_poly.pdbx_strand_id
1 'polypeptide(L)'
;MKRYFIVNEFFGIRLYDSVNKIETYYNLKEAYEIKKKYDGKYNYIDNKRDKQISAPLKISMNLTKKCNLRCLQCFSNSGVCSKNELTTEEIYKLFDDMKDNGTFFICLGGGEPFTRLDLFDILEYGKKKAISCFDCFKQLVDNKRKNFKAK
;
A
#
# COMPACT_ATOMS: atom_id res chain seq x y z
N MET A 1 5.24 -29.82 20.08
CA MET A 1 5.02 -28.39 19.74
C MET A 1 4.38 -28.30 18.38
N LYS A 2 3.37 -27.45 18.19
CA LYS A 2 2.77 -27.22 16.87
C LYS A 2 3.74 -26.40 16.00
N ARG A 3 3.78 -26.72 14.71
CA ARG A 3 4.68 -26.11 13.71
C ARG A 3 4.28 -24.68 13.35
N TYR A 4 2.98 -24.43 13.23
CA TYR A 4 2.46 -23.15 12.76
C TYR A 4 2.01 -22.28 13.93
N PHE A 5 2.22 -20.97 13.79
CA PHE A 5 1.71 -19.97 14.72
C PHE A 5 0.86 -19.00 13.91
N ILE A 6 -0.41 -18.86 14.29
CA ILE A 6 -1.29 -17.83 13.74
C ILE A 6 -1.37 -16.72 14.77
N VAL A 7 -0.82 -15.56 14.40
CA VAL A 7 -0.87 -14.34 15.19
C VAL A 7 -1.99 -13.47 14.64
N ASN A 8 -2.91 -13.06 15.50
CA ASN A 8 -3.94 -12.10 15.17
C ASN A 8 -3.34 -10.70 15.18
N GLU A 9 -3.29 -10.04 14.03
CA GLU A 9 -2.72 -8.72 13.86
C GLU A 9 -3.84 -7.69 13.58
N PHE A 10 -3.49 -6.41 13.48
CA PHE A 10 -4.46 -5.32 13.30
C PHE A 10 -5.32 -5.45 12.03
N PHE A 11 -4.69 -5.79 10.90
CA PHE A 11 -5.33 -5.78 9.57
C PHE A 11 -5.43 -7.18 8.96
N GLY A 12 -5.43 -8.22 9.79
CA GLY A 12 -5.46 -9.60 9.33
C GLY A 12 -4.75 -10.55 10.28
N ILE A 13 -4.05 -11.53 9.71
CA ILE A 13 -3.28 -12.50 10.48
C ILE A 13 -1.88 -12.66 9.91
N ARG A 14 -0.96 -13.04 10.79
CA ARG A 14 0.39 -13.44 10.42
C ARG A 14 0.57 -14.92 10.71
N LEU A 15 0.91 -15.68 9.69
CA LEU A 15 1.28 -17.09 9.80
C LEU A 15 2.79 -17.18 9.90
N TYR A 16 3.28 -17.77 10.98
CA TYR A 16 4.68 -18.10 11.16
C TYR A 16 4.88 -19.62 11.12
N ASP A 17 5.75 -20.09 10.23
CA ASP A 17 6.21 -21.48 10.17
C ASP A 17 7.52 -21.60 10.94
N SER A 18 7.50 -22.27 12.10
CA SER A 18 8.69 -22.38 12.96
C SER A 18 9.80 -23.24 12.39
N VAL A 19 9.48 -24.15 11.44
CA VAL A 19 10.47 -25.04 10.82
C VAL A 19 11.24 -24.29 9.74
N ASN A 20 10.53 -23.60 8.86
CA ASN A 20 11.13 -22.86 7.75
C ASN A 20 11.55 -21.43 8.14
N LYS A 21 11.12 -20.94 9.31
CA LYS A 21 11.30 -19.56 9.78
C LYS A 21 10.77 -18.52 8.79
N ILE A 22 9.63 -18.82 8.17
CA ILE A 22 8.95 -17.95 7.19
C ILE A 22 7.75 -17.30 7.85
N GLU A 23 7.59 -16.01 7.62
CA GLU A 23 6.42 -15.23 8.00
C GLU A 23 5.63 -14.86 6.76
N THR A 24 4.31 -15.03 6.81
CA THR A 24 3.41 -14.62 5.74
C THR A 24 2.22 -13.87 6.33
N TYR A 25 1.89 -12.75 5.71
CA TYR A 25 0.77 -11.91 6.12
C TYR A 25 -0.43 -12.17 5.22
N TYR A 26 -1.59 -12.27 5.84
CA TYR A 26 -2.87 -12.47 5.16
C TYR A 26 -3.84 -11.40 5.64
N ASN A 27 -4.66 -10.89 4.73
CA ASN A 27 -5.66 -9.88 5.06
C ASN A 27 -6.84 -10.48 5.85
N LEU A 28 -7.79 -9.63 6.28
CA LEU A 28 -8.98 -10.05 7.02
C LEU A 28 -9.86 -11.06 6.25
N LYS A 29 -9.95 -10.95 4.92
CA LYS A 29 -10.77 -11.85 4.08
C LYS A 29 -10.15 -13.25 4.02
N GLU A 30 -8.84 -13.31 3.87
CA GLU A 30 -8.07 -14.56 3.79
C GLU A 30 -7.90 -15.23 5.16
N ALA A 31 -8.00 -14.47 6.25
CA ALA A 31 -7.76 -14.96 7.60
C ALA A 31 -8.63 -16.18 7.97
N TYR A 32 -9.88 -16.21 7.51
CA TYR A 32 -10.79 -17.34 7.75
C TYR A 32 -10.31 -18.62 7.06
N GLU A 33 -9.95 -18.53 5.77
CA GLU A 33 -9.48 -19.67 4.99
C GLU A 33 -8.18 -20.25 5.53
N ILE A 34 -7.26 -19.39 5.98
CA ILE A 34 -6.01 -19.84 6.60
C ILE A 34 -6.26 -20.53 7.94
N LYS A 35 -7.13 -19.98 8.79
CA LYS A 35 -7.50 -20.64 10.06
C LYS A 35 -8.09 -22.03 9.81
N LYS A 36 -8.96 -22.16 8.80
CA LYS A 36 -9.55 -23.44 8.37
C LYS A 36 -8.50 -24.40 7.80
N LYS A 37 -7.60 -23.91 6.94
CA LYS A 37 -6.54 -24.71 6.29
C LYS A 37 -5.59 -25.35 7.31
N TYR A 38 -5.29 -24.65 8.40
CA TYR A 38 -4.37 -25.12 9.43
C TYR A 38 -5.08 -25.59 10.69
N ASP A 39 -6.40 -25.85 10.64
CA ASP A 39 -7.17 -26.21 11.83
C ASP A 39 -6.54 -27.37 12.62
N GLY A 40 -6.49 -27.21 13.95
CA GLY A 40 -5.79 -28.11 14.86
C GLY A 40 -4.25 -28.06 14.82
N LYS A 41 -3.62 -27.54 13.75
CA LYS A 41 -2.17 -27.57 13.50
C LYS A 41 -1.41 -26.29 13.87
N TYR A 42 -2.09 -25.26 14.38
CA TYR A 42 -1.45 -24.01 14.81
C TYR A 42 -1.62 -23.71 16.30
N ASN A 43 -0.68 -22.93 16.84
CA ASN A 43 -0.84 -22.18 18.09
C ASN A 43 -1.38 -20.79 17.76
N TYR A 44 -2.37 -20.31 18.52
CA TYR A 44 -2.96 -18.99 18.33
C TYR A 44 -2.32 -17.98 19.29
N ILE A 45 -1.98 -16.81 18.78
CA ILE A 45 -1.51 -15.68 19.59
C ILE A 45 -2.41 -14.49 19.26
N ASP A 46 -3.06 -13.92 20.27
CA ASP A 46 -3.82 -12.69 20.08
C ASP A 46 -2.92 -11.48 20.35
N ASN A 47 -2.57 -10.75 19.30
CA ASN A 47 -1.78 -9.51 19.37
C ASN A 47 -2.64 -8.28 19.06
N LYS A 48 -3.97 -8.44 19.04
CA LYS A 48 -4.90 -7.33 18.82
C LYS A 48 -4.85 -6.37 20.00
N ARG A 49 -4.77 -5.07 19.73
CA ARG A 49 -4.90 -4.03 20.76
C ARG A 49 -6.31 -3.43 20.71
N ASP A 50 -6.90 -3.24 21.89
CA ASP A 50 -8.23 -2.66 22.03
C ASP A 50 -8.25 -1.15 21.73
N LYS A 51 -9.45 -0.62 21.42
CA LYS A 51 -9.74 0.81 21.19
C LYS A 51 -8.95 1.46 20.03
N GLN A 52 -8.66 0.71 18.99
CA GLN A 52 -7.98 1.23 17.79
C GLN A 52 -8.91 1.41 16.60
N ILE A 53 -8.48 2.27 15.67
CA ILE A 53 -9.09 2.42 14.35
C ILE A 53 -9.00 1.07 13.59
N SER A 54 -10.04 0.75 12.83
CA SER A 54 -10.13 -0.51 12.08
C SER A 54 -9.18 -0.57 10.87
N ALA A 55 -8.70 0.58 10.41
CA ALA A 55 -7.76 0.73 9.30
C ALA A 55 -6.89 1.98 9.47
N PRO A 56 -5.73 2.07 8.80
CA PRO A 56 -4.93 3.29 8.81
C PRO A 56 -5.74 4.49 8.30
N LEU A 57 -5.57 5.66 8.92
CA LEU A 57 -6.23 6.89 8.45
C LEU A 57 -5.68 7.35 7.09
N LYS A 58 -4.39 7.12 6.84
CA LYS A 58 -3.66 7.60 5.67
C LYS A 58 -2.53 6.65 5.30
N ILE A 59 -2.35 6.44 4.00
CA ILE A 59 -1.18 5.74 3.44
C ILE A 59 -0.27 6.76 2.75
N SER A 60 1.04 6.68 3.01
CA SER A 60 2.06 7.42 2.26
C SER A 60 2.78 6.44 1.35
N MET A 61 2.65 6.60 0.04
CA MET A 61 3.21 5.68 -0.94
C MET A 61 4.20 6.41 -1.85
N ASN A 62 5.38 5.82 -2.03
CA ASN A 62 6.31 6.23 -3.07
C ASN A 62 5.91 5.58 -4.39
N LEU A 63 5.32 6.36 -5.30
CA LEU A 63 4.71 5.85 -6.53
C LEU A 63 5.75 5.40 -7.57
N THR A 64 6.88 6.09 -7.61
CA THR A 64 8.03 5.76 -8.46
C THR A 64 9.30 6.27 -7.79
N LYS A 65 10.45 5.64 -8.05
CA LYS A 65 11.77 6.17 -7.68
C LYS A 65 12.33 7.13 -8.74
N LYS A 66 11.78 7.10 -9.96
CA LYS A 66 12.23 7.94 -11.06
C LYS A 66 12.05 9.41 -10.71
N CYS A 67 13.10 10.20 -10.92
CA CYS A 67 13.09 11.64 -10.67
C CYS A 67 13.99 12.36 -11.68
N ASN A 68 13.53 13.51 -12.17
CA ASN A 68 14.29 14.41 -13.04
C ASN A 68 15.27 15.31 -12.26
N LEU A 69 15.19 15.34 -10.92
CA LEU A 69 16.08 16.09 -10.05
C LEU A 69 17.07 15.18 -9.29
N ARG A 70 18.10 15.77 -8.69
CA ARG A 70 19.15 15.11 -7.88
C ARG A 70 19.45 15.93 -6.63
N CYS A 71 18.45 16.11 -5.77
CA CYS A 71 18.57 16.94 -4.58
C CYS A 71 19.58 16.35 -3.58
N LEU A 72 20.48 17.18 -3.04
CA LEU A 72 21.48 16.76 -2.06
C LEU A 72 20.85 16.15 -0.78
N GLN A 73 19.68 16.64 -0.39
CA GLN A 73 18.93 16.20 0.80
C GLN A 73 17.81 15.20 0.46
N CYS A 74 17.92 14.43 -0.63
CA CYS A 74 16.88 13.48 -1.03
C CYS A 74 16.86 12.24 -0.12
N PHE A 75 15.86 12.14 0.76
CA PHE A 75 15.67 11.01 1.68
C PHE A 75 15.64 9.64 0.98
N SER A 76 15.02 9.55 -0.20
CA SER A 76 14.84 8.30 -0.96
C SER A 76 15.92 8.02 -2.00
N ASN A 77 16.92 8.91 -2.13
CA ASN A 77 17.93 8.88 -3.20
C ASN A 77 17.30 8.61 -4.59
N SER A 78 16.26 9.39 -4.89
CA SER A 78 15.46 9.24 -6.10
C SER A 78 16.26 9.60 -7.35
N GLY A 79 15.97 8.93 -8.47
CA GLY A 79 16.60 9.25 -9.73
C GLY A 79 16.24 8.28 -10.84
N VAL A 80 16.83 7.10 -10.84
CA VAL A 80 16.51 6.06 -11.82
C VAL A 80 15.29 5.26 -11.33
N CYS A 81 14.44 4.88 -12.27
CA CYS A 81 13.30 4.00 -12.04
C CYS A 81 13.78 2.70 -11.35
N SER A 82 13.05 2.25 -10.34
CA SER A 82 13.33 0.94 -9.73
C SER A 82 12.77 -0.17 -10.62
N LYS A 83 13.45 -1.33 -10.65
CA LYS A 83 12.98 -2.50 -11.42
C LYS A 83 11.72 -3.14 -10.80
N ASN A 84 11.50 -2.91 -9.51
CA ASN A 84 10.43 -3.54 -8.72
C ASN A 84 9.39 -2.49 -8.29
N GLU A 85 9.05 -1.55 -9.16
CA GLU A 85 7.92 -0.63 -8.92
C GLU A 85 6.60 -1.35 -9.18
N LEU A 86 5.56 -0.98 -8.43
CA LEU A 86 4.23 -1.54 -8.65
C LEU A 86 3.72 -1.22 -10.05
N THR A 87 3.09 -2.20 -10.69
CA THR A 87 2.35 -1.99 -11.94
C THR A 87 1.09 -1.17 -11.68
N THR A 88 0.51 -0.62 -12.75
CA THR A 88 -0.76 0.12 -12.66
C THR A 88 -1.89 -0.74 -12.07
N GLU A 89 -1.94 -2.01 -12.45
CA GLU A 89 -2.93 -2.99 -11.97
C GLU A 89 -2.75 -3.30 -10.49
N GLU A 90 -1.51 -3.43 -10.03
CA GLU A 90 -1.21 -3.62 -8.60
C GLU A 90 -1.62 -2.40 -7.78
N ILE A 91 -1.47 -1.18 -8.32
CA ILE A 91 -1.92 0.05 -7.66
C ILE A 91 -3.45 0.13 -7.63
N TYR A 92 -4.15 -0.30 -8.69
CA TYR A 92 -5.60 -0.40 -8.68
C TYR A 92 -6.10 -1.38 -7.63
N LYS A 93 -5.46 -2.56 -7.54
CA LYS A 93 -5.75 -3.54 -6.51
C LYS A 93 -5.51 -2.98 -5.11
N LEU A 94 -4.41 -2.23 -4.91
CA LEU A 94 -4.15 -1.52 -3.65
C LEU A 94 -5.30 -0.55 -3.32
N PHE A 95 -5.80 0.22 -4.28
CA PHE A 95 -6.94 1.12 -4.07
C PHE A 95 -8.22 0.37 -3.72
N ASP A 96 -8.47 -0.79 -4.32
CA ASP A 96 -9.59 -1.65 -3.95
C ASP A 96 -9.44 -2.17 -2.51
N ASP A 97 -8.26 -2.66 -2.15
CA ASP A 97 -7.96 -3.12 -0.80
C ASP A 97 -8.09 -1.99 0.22
N MET A 98 -7.62 -0.78 -0.10
CA MET A 98 -7.77 0.40 0.74
C MET A 98 -9.24 0.70 1.03
N LYS A 99 -10.07 0.74 -0.02
CA LYS A 99 -11.51 1.00 0.11
C LYS A 99 -12.19 -0.07 0.95
N ASP A 100 -11.90 -1.34 0.70
CA ASP A 100 -12.50 -2.47 1.39
C ASP A 100 -12.13 -2.52 2.87
N ASN A 101 -10.94 -2.04 3.23
CA ASN A 101 -10.51 -1.96 4.63
C ASN A 101 -10.97 -0.65 5.31
N GLY A 102 -11.45 0.36 4.58
CA GLY A 102 -11.89 1.64 5.14
C GLY A 102 -10.80 2.71 5.21
N THR A 103 -9.73 2.58 4.40
CA THR A 103 -8.74 3.65 4.19
C THR A 103 -9.12 4.47 2.96
N PHE A 104 -9.13 5.80 3.09
CA PHE A 104 -9.59 6.70 2.01
C PHE A 104 -8.65 7.86 1.72
N PHE A 105 -7.55 8.01 2.46
CA PHE A 105 -6.51 9.00 2.18
C PHE A 105 -5.21 8.33 1.73
N ILE A 106 -4.69 8.79 0.59
CA ILE A 106 -3.35 8.43 0.13
C ILE A 106 -2.54 9.67 -0.25
N CYS A 107 -1.28 9.70 0.20
CA CYS A 107 -0.29 10.63 -0.27
C CYS A 107 0.66 9.93 -1.24
N LEU A 108 0.70 10.43 -2.47
CA LEU A 108 1.59 9.95 -3.52
C LEU A 108 2.88 10.79 -3.50
N GLY A 109 4.00 10.10 -3.35
CA GLY A 109 5.34 10.68 -3.33
C GLY A 109 6.35 9.81 -4.07
N GLY A 110 7.59 9.79 -3.58
CA GLY A 110 8.71 9.04 -4.13
C GLY A 110 9.75 9.94 -4.79
N GLY A 111 10.06 9.66 -6.05
CA GLY A 111 10.78 10.57 -6.93
C GLY A 111 9.86 11.68 -7.39
N GLU A 112 9.65 11.79 -8.70
CA GLU A 112 8.74 12.75 -9.29
C GLU A 112 7.54 12.00 -9.90
N PRO A 113 6.35 12.02 -9.26
CA PRO A 113 5.16 11.33 -9.76
C PRO A 113 4.85 11.67 -11.23
N PHE A 114 5.08 12.92 -11.66
CA PHE A 114 4.83 13.35 -13.04
C PHE A 114 5.76 12.72 -14.10
N THR A 115 6.75 11.93 -13.69
CA THR A 115 7.59 11.13 -14.59
C THR A 115 6.98 9.79 -14.98
N ARG A 116 5.90 9.37 -14.27
CA ARG A 116 5.12 8.17 -14.56
C ARG A 116 4.04 8.50 -15.59
N LEU A 117 3.96 7.72 -16.67
CA LEU A 117 3.08 8.03 -17.81
C LEU A 117 1.59 7.76 -17.52
N ASP A 118 1.32 6.75 -16.71
CA ASP A 118 -0.01 6.28 -16.25
C ASP A 118 -0.50 7.02 -15.00
N LEU A 119 0.17 8.10 -14.55
CA LEU A 119 -0.19 8.82 -13.34
C LEU A 119 -1.66 9.27 -13.34
N PHE A 120 -2.14 9.80 -14.47
CA PHE A 120 -3.51 10.30 -14.56
C PHE A 120 -4.55 9.19 -14.48
N ASP A 121 -4.27 8.02 -15.08
CA ASP A 121 -5.14 6.85 -14.98
C ASP A 121 -5.24 6.36 -13.53
N ILE A 122 -4.10 6.36 -12.81
CA ILE A 122 -4.01 6.07 -11.38
C ILE A 122 -4.86 7.05 -10.56
N LEU A 123 -4.73 8.36 -10.80
CA LEU A 123 -5.51 9.36 -10.10
C LEU A 123 -7.01 9.25 -10.40
N GLU A 124 -7.38 8.96 -11.65
CA GLU A 124 -8.77 8.76 -12.05
C GLU A 124 -9.38 7.52 -11.38
N TYR A 125 -8.65 6.41 -11.33
CA TYR A 125 -9.12 5.21 -10.63
C TYR A 125 -9.29 5.46 -9.13
N GLY A 126 -8.31 6.12 -8.49
CA GLY A 126 -8.41 6.52 -7.09
C GLY A 126 -9.66 7.37 -6.82
N LYS A 127 -9.93 8.36 -7.69
CA LYS A 127 -11.15 9.19 -7.62
C LYS A 127 -12.42 8.35 -7.75
N LYS A 128 -12.47 7.39 -8.70
CA LYS A 128 -13.62 6.46 -8.86
C LYS A 128 -13.84 5.59 -7.61
N LYS A 129 -12.79 5.31 -6.84
CA LYS A 129 -12.87 4.58 -5.57
C LYS A 129 -13.10 5.47 -4.35
N ALA A 130 -13.35 6.77 -4.55
CA ALA A 130 -13.49 7.77 -3.49
C ALA A 130 -12.25 7.91 -2.59
N ILE A 131 -11.07 7.65 -3.15
CA ILE A 131 -9.78 7.84 -2.48
C ILE A 131 -9.30 9.25 -2.75
N SER A 132 -9.00 9.98 -1.69
CA SER A 132 -8.40 11.30 -1.76
C SER A 132 -6.90 11.17 -1.97
N CYS A 133 -6.45 11.40 -3.21
CA CYS A 133 -5.04 11.40 -3.60
C CYS A 133 -4.45 12.81 -3.53
N PHE A 134 -3.43 12.99 -2.70
CA PHE A 134 -2.62 14.21 -2.67
C PHE A 134 -1.20 13.91 -3.13
N ASP A 135 -0.64 14.74 -4.00
CA ASP A 135 0.81 14.73 -4.17
C ASP A 135 1.48 15.38 -2.95
N CYS A 136 2.65 14.87 -2.59
CA CYS A 136 3.49 15.48 -1.55
C CYS A 136 4.47 16.53 -2.13
N PHE A 137 4.52 16.73 -3.46
CA PHE A 137 5.54 17.56 -4.11
C PHE A 137 4.90 18.65 -5.00
N LYS A 138 4.93 19.87 -4.46
CA LYS A 138 4.23 21.05 -4.96
C LYS A 138 4.87 21.72 -6.19
N GLN A 139 6.05 21.29 -6.66
CA GLN A 139 6.87 22.10 -7.59
C GLN A 139 6.42 22.11 -9.06
N LEU A 140 5.65 21.12 -9.55
CA LEU A 140 5.26 21.04 -10.97
C LEU A 140 3.74 21.06 -11.23
N VAL A 141 2.96 21.24 -10.17
CA VAL A 141 1.50 21.16 -10.19
C VAL A 141 0.86 22.25 -11.06
N ASP A 142 1.48 23.43 -11.15
CA ASP A 142 0.85 24.60 -11.78
C ASP A 142 0.85 24.57 -13.32
N ASN A 143 1.82 23.91 -13.96
CA ASN A 143 1.89 23.82 -15.43
C ASN A 143 1.10 22.64 -16.00
N LYS A 144 1.01 21.51 -15.30
CA LYS A 144 0.27 20.33 -15.80
C LYS A 144 -1.20 20.27 -15.36
N ARG A 145 -1.61 20.93 -14.25
CA ARG A 145 -3.04 21.03 -13.87
C ARG A 145 -3.89 21.77 -14.90
N LYS A 146 -3.31 22.76 -15.61
CA LYS A 146 -4.03 23.52 -16.65
C LYS A 146 -4.52 22.63 -17.80
N ASN A 147 -3.77 21.57 -18.13
CA ASN A 147 -4.15 20.62 -19.18
C ASN A 147 -5.13 19.53 -18.70
N PHE A 148 -5.20 19.27 -17.39
CA PHE A 148 -6.11 18.27 -16.83
C PHE A 148 -7.54 18.80 -16.62
N LYS A 149 -7.71 20.12 -16.41
CA LYS A 149 -9.03 20.77 -16.32
C LYS A 149 -9.62 21.17 -17.69
N ALA A 150 -8.97 20.81 -18.79
CA ALA A 150 -9.34 21.21 -20.15
C ALA A 150 -10.07 20.12 -20.96
N LYS A 151 -10.61 19.09 -20.30
CA LYS A 151 -11.53 18.10 -20.90
C LYS A 151 -12.77 17.95 -20.06
#